data_AF-A0A660ZVJ6-F1
#
_entry.id   AF-A0A660ZVJ6-F1
#
_cell.length_a   1.000
_cell.length_b   1.000
_cell.length_c   1.000
_cell.angle_alpha   90.00
_cell.angle_beta   90.00
_cell.angle_gamma   90.00
#
_symmetry.space_group_name_H-M   'P 1'
#
loop_
_entity.id
_entity.type
_entity.pdbx_description
1 polymer ?
#
loop_
_entity_poly.entity_id
_entity_poly.type
_entity_poly.pdbx_seq_one_letter_code
_entity_poly.pdbx_strand_id
1 'polypeptide(L)'
;MKTIIEPFKVKSVEPIRMTTLGQREQILREAGYNPFLIHANDVLIDLLTDSGTSAMSAEQWAGIMRGDEAYACSQSFYRFRDTVQSIFGFEHVVPTHQGRAAERILFSALCKPDS
;
A
#
# COMPACT_ATOMS: atom_id res chain seq x y z
N MET A 1 23.70 -14.83 14.04
CA MET A 1 22.45 -14.37 13.39
C MET A 1 21.79 -15.60 12.79
N LYS A 2 20.57 -15.96 13.19
CA LYS A 2 19.87 -17.13 12.67
C LYS A 2 19.34 -16.75 11.28
N THR A 3 19.77 -17.43 10.23
CA THR A 3 19.21 -17.21 8.88
C THR A 3 17.71 -17.43 8.95
N ILE A 4 16.94 -16.38 8.68
CA ILE A 4 15.49 -16.45 8.57
C ILE A 4 15.22 -16.90 7.15
N ILE A 5 14.69 -18.10 6.98
CA ILE A 5 14.14 -18.54 5.70
C ILE A 5 12.79 -17.83 5.56
N GLU A 6 12.58 -17.12 4.47
CA GLU A 6 11.32 -16.45 4.19
C GLU A 6 10.17 -17.47 4.25
N PRO A 7 9.12 -17.25 5.06
CA PRO A 7 8.02 -18.19 5.22
C PRO A 7 7.03 -18.13 4.05
N PHE A 8 7.53 -17.86 2.85
CA PHE A 8 6.77 -17.76 1.60
C PHE A 8 7.67 -18.10 0.41
N LYS A 9 7.06 -18.37 -0.75
CA LYS A 9 7.76 -18.55 -2.03
C LYS A 9 7.33 -17.46 -3.00
N VAL A 10 8.25 -17.02 -3.85
CA VAL A 10 7.96 -16.07 -4.93
C VAL A 10 6.97 -16.70 -5.91
N LYS A 11 5.82 -16.04 -6.13
CA LYS A 11 4.79 -16.47 -7.10
C LYS A 11 4.96 -15.82 -8.47
N SER A 12 5.35 -14.56 -8.48
CA SER A 12 5.60 -13.71 -9.65
C SER A 12 6.67 -12.68 -9.32
N VAL A 13 7.33 -12.12 -10.34
CA VAL A 13 8.36 -11.10 -10.20
C VAL A 13 8.02 -9.87 -11.04
N GLU A 14 8.49 -8.70 -10.58
CA GLU A 14 8.49 -7.46 -11.36
C GLU A 14 9.91 -7.23 -11.91
N PRO A 15 10.08 -6.94 -13.22
CA PRO A 15 11.39 -6.67 -13.79
C PRO A 15 12.00 -5.38 -13.24
N ILE A 16 13.31 -5.41 -12.96
CA ILE A 16 14.08 -4.23 -12.53
C ILE A 16 15.09 -3.81 -13.60
N ARG A 17 15.30 -2.49 -13.75
CA ARG A 17 16.28 -1.92 -14.69
C ARG A 17 17.63 -1.74 -14.00
N MET A 18 18.67 -2.37 -14.53
CA MET A 18 20.05 -2.15 -14.07
C MET A 18 20.61 -0.87 -14.69
N THR A 19 20.82 0.16 -13.88
CA THR A 19 21.50 1.40 -14.29
C THR A 19 23.00 1.33 -14.04
N THR A 20 23.77 2.09 -14.81
CA THR A 20 25.19 2.34 -14.51
C THR A 20 25.33 3.48 -13.49
N LEU A 21 26.52 3.62 -12.91
CA LEU A 21 26.80 4.74 -12.00
C LEU A 21 26.61 6.10 -12.69
N GLY A 22 27.17 6.28 -13.89
CA GLY A 22 27.05 7.54 -14.63
C GLY A 22 25.60 7.88 -15.01
N GLN A 23 24.77 6.88 -15.33
CA GLN A 23 23.33 7.10 -15.52
C GLN A 23 22.66 7.62 -14.25
N ARG A 24 22.94 7.00 -13.09
CA ARG A 24 22.39 7.45 -11.81
C ARG A 24 22.82 8.86 -11.43
N GLU A 25 24.08 9.22 -11.69
CA GLU A 25 24.57 10.59 -11.46
C GLU A 25 23.80 11.63 -12.29
N GLN A 26 23.53 11.32 -13.56
CA GLN A 26 22.76 12.19 -14.44
C GLN A 26 21.30 12.30 -13.97
N ILE A 27 20.65 11.17 -13.68
CA ILE A 27 19.28 11.11 -13.15
C ILE A 27 19.16 11.94 -11.86
N LEU A 28 20.13 11.81 -10.94
CA LEU A 28 20.14 12.59 -9.69
C LEU A 28 20.26 14.09 -9.94
N ARG A 29 21.09 14.52 -10.90
CA ARG A 29 21.22 15.93 -11.28
C ARG A 29 19.92 16.46 -11.90
N GLU A 30 19.30 15.70 -12.79
CA GLU A 30 18.02 16.06 -13.43
C GLU A 30 16.88 16.15 -12.42
N ALA A 31 16.86 15.28 -11.42
CA ALA A 31 15.92 15.31 -10.31
C ALA A 31 16.21 16.43 -9.28
N GLY A 32 17.19 17.30 -9.52
CA GLY A 32 17.58 18.35 -8.58
C GLY A 32 18.06 17.80 -7.23
N TYR A 33 18.66 16.61 -7.23
CA TYR A 33 19.07 15.85 -6.04
C TYR A 33 17.93 15.52 -5.08
N ASN A 34 16.68 15.52 -5.55
CA ASN A 34 15.51 15.10 -4.78
C ASN A 34 15.02 13.72 -5.27
N PRO A 35 15.21 12.64 -4.49
CA PRO A 35 14.76 11.30 -4.87
C PRO A 35 13.26 11.17 -5.16
N PHE A 36 12.41 12.04 -4.58
CA PHE A 36 10.98 12.07 -4.89
C PHE A 36 10.65 12.40 -6.35
N LEU A 37 11.62 12.97 -7.09
CA LEU A 37 11.47 13.36 -8.48
C LEU A 37 12.10 12.36 -9.45
N ILE A 38 12.68 11.27 -8.95
CA ILE A 38 13.27 10.21 -9.78
C ILE A 38 12.15 9.30 -10.30
N HIS A 39 12.19 8.96 -11.58
CA HIS A 39 11.28 7.97 -12.15
C HIS A 39 11.52 6.58 -11.54
N ALA A 40 10.46 5.88 -11.16
CA ALA A 40 10.55 4.55 -10.54
C ALA A 40 11.35 3.53 -11.37
N ASN A 41 11.26 3.59 -12.71
CA ASN A 41 12.02 2.72 -13.62
C ASN A 41 13.55 2.93 -13.56
N ASP A 42 14.02 3.99 -12.89
CA ASP A 42 15.44 4.29 -12.70
C ASP A 42 15.95 3.91 -11.30
N VAL A 43 15.05 3.48 -10.42
CA VAL A 43 15.34 3.05 -9.06
C VAL A 43 15.45 1.52 -9.05
N LEU A 44 16.63 1.01 -8.66
CA LEU A 44 16.88 -0.43 -8.63
C LEU A 44 16.20 -1.12 -7.43
N ILE A 45 16.27 -0.48 -6.26
CA ILE A 45 15.64 -0.92 -5.02
C ILE A 45 14.98 0.32 -4.43
N ASP A 46 13.65 0.35 -4.44
CA ASP A 46 12.88 1.47 -3.92
C ASP A 46 12.55 1.24 -2.44
N LEU A 47 13.13 2.09 -1.58
CA LEU A 47 12.93 2.09 -0.13
C LEU A 47 12.31 3.41 0.34
N LEU A 48 11.67 4.16 -0.56
CA LEU A 48 11.12 5.48 -0.25
C LEU A 48 9.99 5.41 0.79
N THR A 49 9.15 4.38 0.71
CA THR A 49 8.05 4.15 1.65
C THR A 49 7.61 2.68 1.65
N ASP A 50 7.05 2.23 2.77
CA ASP A 50 6.32 0.97 2.93
C ASP A 50 4.81 1.11 2.64
N SER A 51 4.32 2.33 2.44
CA SER A 51 2.90 2.64 2.22
C SER A 51 2.46 2.28 0.79
N GLY A 52 1.80 1.13 0.65
CA GLY A 52 1.21 0.69 -0.63
C GLY A 52 2.20 -0.02 -1.56
N THR A 53 3.41 -0.32 -1.10
CA THR A 53 4.50 -0.94 -1.88
C THR A 53 4.69 -2.43 -1.54
N SER A 54 3.74 -3.04 -0.83
CA SER A 54 3.79 -4.46 -0.44
C SER A 54 3.47 -5.40 -1.60
N ALA A 55 4.09 -6.59 -1.60
CA ALA A 55 3.72 -7.68 -2.51
C ALA A 55 2.52 -8.47 -1.95
N MET A 56 1.44 -8.56 -2.72
CA MET A 56 0.26 -9.36 -2.37
C MET A 56 0.49 -10.86 -2.62
N SER A 57 -0.13 -11.69 -1.78
CA SER A 57 -0.21 -13.14 -1.95
C SER A 57 -1.10 -13.57 -3.12
N ALA A 58 -0.98 -14.83 -3.53
CA ALA A 58 -1.85 -15.41 -4.55
C ALA A 58 -3.35 -15.37 -4.15
N GLU A 59 -3.66 -15.54 -2.86
CA GLU A 59 -5.05 -15.48 -2.37
C GLU A 59 -5.65 -14.08 -2.45
N GLN A 60 -4.83 -13.04 -2.21
CA GLN A 60 -5.25 -11.66 -2.39
C GLN A 60 -5.53 -11.36 -3.87
N TRP A 61 -4.66 -11.81 -4.79
CA TRP A 61 -4.92 -11.71 -6.23
C TRP A 61 -6.19 -12.45 -6.67
N ALA A 62 -6.45 -13.64 -6.13
CA ALA A 62 -7.72 -14.33 -6.35
C ALA A 62 -8.92 -13.56 -5.75
N GLY A 63 -8.71 -12.85 -4.65
CA GLY A 63 -9.67 -11.91 -4.07
C GLY A 63 -10.03 -10.77 -5.03
N ILE A 64 -9.04 -10.19 -5.73
CA ILE A 64 -9.26 -9.14 -6.74
C ILE A 64 -10.13 -9.66 -7.88
N MET A 65 -9.86 -10.87 -8.38
CA MET A 65 -10.66 -11.48 -9.47
C MET A 65 -12.10 -11.83 -9.06
N ARG A 66 -12.39 -11.85 -7.75
CA ARG A 66 -13.72 -12.15 -7.18
C ARG A 66 -14.40 -10.89 -6.62
N GLY A 67 -13.94 -9.69 -7.00
CA GLY A 67 -14.51 -8.43 -6.56
C GLY A 67 -15.99 -8.32 -6.89
N ASP A 68 -16.81 -8.03 -5.88
CA ASP A 68 -18.19 -7.58 -6.05
C ASP A 68 -18.24 -6.06 -6.16
N GLU A 69 -18.47 -5.56 -7.37
CA GLU A 69 -18.48 -4.14 -7.75
C GLU A 69 -19.85 -3.47 -7.58
N ALA A 70 -20.77 -4.10 -6.82
CA ALA A 70 -22.04 -3.48 -6.49
C ALA A 70 -21.86 -2.16 -5.72
N TYR A 71 -22.62 -1.14 -6.12
CA TYR A 71 -22.56 0.20 -5.51
C TYR A 71 -22.94 0.23 -4.02
N ALA A 72 -23.85 -0.66 -3.61
CA ALA A 72 -24.29 -0.79 -2.23
C ALA A 72 -24.41 -2.28 -1.87
N CYS A 73 -24.19 -2.60 -0.59
CA CYS A 73 -24.30 -3.96 -0.06
C CYS A 73 -23.39 -5.00 -0.75
N SER A 74 -22.21 -4.58 -1.21
CA SER A 74 -21.20 -5.48 -1.79
C SER A 74 -20.77 -6.56 -0.79
N GLN A 75 -20.69 -7.80 -1.26
CA GLN A 75 -20.15 -8.93 -0.50
C GLN A 75 -18.69 -8.70 -0.07
N SER A 76 -17.92 -7.96 -0.87
CA SER A 76 -16.54 -7.56 -0.55
C SER A 76 -16.49 -6.72 0.74
N PHE A 77 -17.45 -5.80 0.91
CA PHE A 77 -17.54 -4.97 2.12
C PHE A 77 -17.89 -5.80 3.35
N TYR A 78 -18.87 -6.70 3.27
CA TYR A 78 -19.24 -7.55 4.40
C TYR A 78 -18.07 -8.40 4.88
N ARG A 79 -17.32 -9.04 3.96
CA ARG A 79 -16.10 -9.77 4.30
C ARG A 79 -15.04 -8.89 4.98
N PHE A 80 -14.83 -7.67 4.47
CA PHE A 80 -13.89 -6.70 5.06
C PHE A 80 -14.32 -6.31 6.48
N ARG A 81 -15.57 -5.87 6.65
CA ARG A 81 -16.16 -5.50 7.94
C ARG A 81 -16.00 -6.63 8.94
N ASP A 82 -16.46 -7.82 8.61
CA ASP A 82 -16.47 -8.97 9.54
C ASP A 82 -15.05 -9.33 9.97
N THR A 83 -14.07 -9.24 9.05
CA THR A 83 -12.66 -9.46 9.38
C THR A 83 -12.14 -8.40 10.36
N VAL A 84 -12.36 -7.11 10.06
CA VAL A 84 -11.97 -5.99 10.94
C VAL A 84 -12.59 -6.14 12.34
N GLN A 85 -13.88 -6.47 12.42
CA GLN A 85 -14.56 -6.69 13.69
C GLN A 85 -13.98 -7.89 14.45
N SER A 86 -13.68 -8.99 13.77
CA SER A 86 -13.10 -10.18 14.41
C SER A 86 -11.70 -9.94 14.98
N ILE A 87 -10.90 -9.09 14.34
CA ILE A 87 -9.52 -8.78 14.74
C ILE A 87 -9.48 -7.67 15.80
N PHE A 88 -10.25 -6.59 15.60
CA PHE A 88 -10.13 -5.38 16.41
C PHE A 88 -11.28 -5.18 17.42
N GLY A 89 -12.41 -5.86 17.26
CA GLY A 89 -13.53 -5.82 18.21
C GLY A 89 -14.42 -4.57 18.16
N PHE A 90 -14.26 -3.69 17.16
CA PHE A 90 -15.10 -2.49 17.04
C PHE A 90 -16.53 -2.83 16.56
N GLU A 91 -17.54 -2.15 17.13
CA GLU A 91 -18.95 -2.35 16.76
C GLU A 91 -19.27 -1.85 15.34
N HIS A 92 -18.64 -0.76 14.92
CA HIS A 92 -18.89 -0.13 13.63
C HIS A 92 -17.60 0.00 12.82
N VAL A 93 -17.70 -0.25 11.51
CA VAL A 93 -16.58 -0.14 10.57
C VAL A 93 -17.03 0.67 9.36
N VAL A 94 -16.27 1.74 9.06
CA VAL A 94 -16.49 2.58 7.87
C VAL A 94 -15.22 2.50 7.02
N PRO A 95 -15.28 1.92 5.80
CA PRO A 95 -14.12 1.83 4.93
C PRO A 95 -13.81 3.21 4.34
N THR A 96 -12.53 3.47 4.12
CA THR A 96 -12.05 4.66 3.39
C THR A 96 -10.97 4.21 2.41
N HIS A 97 -10.64 5.05 1.43
CA HIS A 97 -9.62 4.69 0.45
C HIS A 97 -8.21 4.56 1.06
N GLN A 98 -7.89 5.32 2.13
CA GLN A 98 -6.67 5.19 2.92
C GLN A 98 -6.74 6.00 4.23
N GLY A 99 -5.71 5.88 5.08
CA GLY A 99 -5.64 6.46 6.43
C GLY A 99 -6.05 7.94 6.55
N ARG A 100 -5.49 8.83 5.71
CA ARG A 100 -5.78 10.28 5.78
C ARG A 100 -7.27 10.63 5.60
N ALA A 101 -8.04 9.80 4.90
CA ALA A 101 -9.48 10.02 4.75
C ALA A 101 -10.24 9.63 6.01
N ALA A 102 -9.83 8.54 6.66
CA ALA A 102 -10.36 8.16 7.98
C ALA A 102 -10.05 9.24 9.03
N GLU A 103 -8.81 9.76 9.05
CA GLU A 103 -8.41 10.88 9.92
C GLU A 103 -9.30 12.10 9.70
N ARG A 104 -9.51 12.49 8.44
CA ARG A 104 -10.37 13.64 8.10
C ARG A 104 -11.80 13.44 8.61
N ILE A 105 -12.41 12.27 8.41
CA ILE A 105 -13.77 11.98 8.89
C ILE A 105 -13.80 12.06 10.42
N LEU A 106 -12.84 11.41 11.08
CA LEU A 106 -12.75 11.36 12.54
C LEU A 106 -12.60 12.76 13.14
N PHE A 107 -11.65 13.55 12.67
CA PHE A 107 -11.41 14.89 13.19
C PHE A 107 -12.54 15.87 12.84
N SER A 108 -13.17 15.74 11.67
CA SER A 108 -14.34 16.57 11.35
C SER A 108 -15.55 16.25 12.25
N ALA A 109 -15.66 15.01 12.72
CA ALA A 109 -16.76 14.58 13.59
C ALA A 109 -16.50 14.90 15.07
N LEU A 110 -15.24 14.83 15.53
CA LEU A 110 -14.89 14.90 16.95
C LEU A 110 -14.27 16.23 17.39
N CYS A 111 -13.45 16.86 16.54
CA CYS A 111 -12.75 18.09 16.90
C CYS A 111 -13.68 19.30 16.73
N LYS A 112 -13.53 20.28 17.62
CA LYS A 112 -14.19 21.58 17.51
C LYS A 112 -13.14 22.65 17.22
N PRO A 113 -13.52 23.82 16.70
CA PRO A 113 -12.62 24.97 16.71
C PRO A 113 -12.10 25.20 18.14
N ASP A 114 -10.78 25.35 18.28
CA ASP A 114 -10.07 25.63 19.54
C ASP A 114 -10.10 24.52 20.62
N SER A 115 -10.39 23.26 20.23
CA SER A 115 -10.19 22.08 21.10
C SER A 115 -8.77 21.55 21.07
#